data_AF-A0A6I2GMJ2-F1
#
_entry.id   AF-A0A6I2GMJ2-F1
#
_cell.length_a   1.000
_cell.length_b   1.000
_cell.length_c   1.000
_cell.angle_alpha   90.00
_cell.angle_beta   90.00
_cell.angle_gamma   90.00
#
_symmetry.space_group_name_H-M   'P 1'
#
loop_
_entity.id
_entity.type
_entity.pdbx_description
1 polymer ?
#
loop_
_entity_poly.entity_id
_entity_poly.type
_entity_poly.pdbx_seq_one_letter_code
_entity_poly.pdbx_strand_id
1 'polypeptide(L)'
;MYHLLRLGPVPLSEGHVHVYLRIADSGDFAPPVFAPEGEEGARAGLGELLQGLDPAEVRCEPALREVAAPFGVHPAPPPLAALAQRAAIATFMAWGQRGLASLGSDKALLLLQATAEFWEARPWQRWDDAQGFDVMVSGPLSHTFEGSVFGQGEQDVGLALYLQPGALRTLTDLQGHGHAEAARRLPAIAVTLDDKPAYATEALAAAGRAARVPLPLKTGPQGIGLPSPVEVLVLVATLRAVARLSPEQREAVSQVVAEDGEMTVRVLAPPPRVKN
;
A
#
# COMPACT_ATOMS: atom_id res chain seq x y z
N MET A 1 -12.01 -3.30 -24.88
CA MET A 1 -12.39 -4.66 -24.44
C MET A 1 -12.47 -4.68 -22.91
N TYR A 2 -13.28 -5.58 -22.35
CA TYR A 2 -13.45 -5.75 -20.91
C TYR A 2 -12.78 -7.04 -20.42
N HIS A 3 -12.27 -7.01 -19.19
CA HIS A 3 -11.60 -8.12 -18.52
C HIS A 3 -12.32 -8.47 -17.22
N LEU A 4 -12.76 -9.71 -17.10
CA LEU A 4 -13.34 -10.27 -15.89
C LEU A 4 -12.23 -10.89 -15.03
N LEU A 5 -12.11 -10.40 -13.80
CA LEU A 5 -11.12 -10.84 -12.83
C LEU A 5 -11.80 -11.21 -11.51
N ARG A 6 -11.13 -12.04 -10.72
CA ARG A 6 -11.54 -12.39 -9.37
C ARG A 6 -10.50 -11.91 -8.36
N LEU A 7 -10.99 -11.50 -7.20
CA LEU A 7 -10.26 -11.25 -5.97
C LEU A 7 -10.81 -12.16 -4.86
N GLY A 8 -9.96 -12.47 -3.89
CA GLY A 8 -10.35 -13.22 -2.70
C GLY A 8 -9.82 -14.67 -2.68
N PRO A 9 -10.11 -15.42 -1.61
CA PRO A 9 -11.19 -15.14 -0.64
C PRO A 9 -10.97 -13.87 0.19
N VAL A 10 -11.99 -13.01 0.26
CA VAL A 10 -12.03 -11.81 1.11
C VAL A 10 -12.76 -12.19 2.40
N PRO A 11 -12.13 -12.04 3.58
CA PRO A 11 -12.77 -12.35 4.85
C PRO A 11 -13.88 -11.35 5.17
N LEU A 12 -15.00 -11.86 5.65
CA LEU A 12 -16.07 -11.08 6.26
C LEU A 12 -16.13 -11.38 7.77
N SER A 13 -17.03 -10.70 8.49
CA SER A 13 -17.31 -11.03 9.90
C SER A 13 -17.78 -12.48 10.06
N GLU A 14 -18.48 -13.01 9.05
CA GLU A 14 -18.88 -14.41 8.95
C GLU A 14 -18.50 -14.96 7.58
N GLY A 15 -17.52 -15.86 7.54
CA GLY A 15 -17.09 -16.54 6.31
C GLY A 15 -16.24 -15.69 5.35
N HIS A 16 -16.29 -16.06 4.07
CA HIS A 16 -15.51 -15.45 3.01
C HIS A 16 -16.36 -15.25 1.75
N VAL A 17 -16.00 -14.24 0.96
CA VAL A 17 -16.57 -13.99 -0.37
C VAL A 17 -15.50 -13.87 -1.43
N HIS A 18 -15.85 -14.17 -2.66
CA HIS A 18 -15.08 -13.74 -3.82
C HIS A 18 -15.65 -12.44 -4.36
N VAL A 19 -14.76 -11.61 -4.89
CA VAL A 19 -15.12 -10.35 -5.50
C VAL A 19 -14.80 -10.46 -6.98
N TYR A 20 -15.80 -10.24 -7.81
CA TYR A 20 -15.67 -10.27 -9.26
C TYR A 20 -15.59 -8.83 -9.76
N LEU A 21 -14.65 -8.60 -10.66
CA LEU A 21 -14.33 -7.29 -11.22
C LEU A 21 -14.52 -7.33 -12.73
N ARG A 22 -15.07 -6.24 -13.27
CA ARG A 22 -15.04 -5.96 -14.70
C ARG A 22 -14.22 -4.70 -14.93
N ILE A 23 -13.12 -4.83 -15.65
CA ILE A 23 -12.17 -3.74 -15.90
C ILE A 23 -11.99 -3.58 -17.41
N ALA A 24 -12.20 -2.37 -17.92
CA ALA A 24 -11.95 -2.02 -19.31
C ALA A 24 -10.45 -1.83 -19.58
N ASP A 25 -10.03 -1.92 -20.84
CA ASP A 25 -8.65 -1.58 -21.26
C ASP A 25 -8.25 -0.14 -20.88
N SER A 26 -9.21 0.78 -20.82
CA SER A 26 -9.01 2.16 -20.35
C SER A 26 -8.65 2.26 -18.87
N GLY A 27 -8.86 1.19 -18.11
CA GLY A 27 -8.73 1.16 -16.64
C GLY A 27 -10.03 1.46 -15.91
N ASP A 28 -11.10 1.85 -16.61
CA ASP A 28 -12.42 2.03 -16.01
C ASP A 28 -12.94 0.69 -15.49
N PHE A 29 -13.61 0.69 -14.34
CA PHE A 29 -14.17 -0.53 -13.76
C PHE A 29 -15.63 -0.35 -13.38
N ALA A 30 -16.40 -1.44 -13.49
CA ALA A 30 -17.75 -1.49 -12.96
C ALA A 30 -17.72 -1.72 -11.43
N PRO A 31 -18.80 -1.38 -10.71
CA PRO A 31 -18.93 -1.75 -9.30
C PRO A 31 -18.56 -3.22 -9.05
N PRO A 32 -17.69 -3.53 -8.08
CA PRO A 32 -17.33 -4.91 -7.75
C PRO A 32 -18.55 -5.72 -7.30
N VAL A 33 -18.67 -6.96 -7.77
CA VAL A 33 -19.75 -7.88 -7.39
C VAL A 33 -19.22 -8.87 -6.37
N PHE A 34 -19.85 -8.92 -5.20
CA PHE A 34 -19.48 -9.80 -4.10
C PHE A 34 -20.36 -11.06 -4.17
N ALA A 35 -19.76 -12.23 -4.27
CA ALA A 35 -20.51 -13.48 -4.30
C ALA A 35 -19.91 -14.53 -3.35
N PRO A 36 -20.72 -15.46 -2.82
CA PRO A 36 -20.24 -16.59 -2.06
C PRO A 36 -19.24 -17.45 -2.85
N GLU A 37 -18.45 -18.23 -2.14
CA GLU A 37 -17.60 -19.25 -2.75
C GLU A 37 -18.41 -20.36 -3.43
N GLY A 38 -17.84 -20.95 -4.47
CA GLY A 38 -18.45 -22.02 -5.25
C GLY A 38 -18.85 -21.60 -6.65
N GLU A 39 -19.15 -22.60 -7.48
CA GLU A 39 -19.46 -22.41 -8.90
C GLU A 39 -20.72 -21.57 -9.13
N GLU A 40 -21.75 -21.76 -8.30
CA GLU A 40 -23.00 -21.02 -8.40
C GLU A 40 -22.82 -19.53 -8.08
N GLY A 41 -22.09 -19.22 -7.00
CA GLY A 41 -21.73 -17.84 -6.64
C GLY A 41 -20.87 -17.19 -7.72
N ALA A 42 -19.92 -17.92 -8.28
CA ALA A 42 -19.11 -17.45 -9.40
C ALA A 42 -19.96 -17.16 -10.65
N ARG A 43 -20.89 -18.06 -11.00
CA ARG A 43 -21.79 -17.89 -12.15
C ARG A 43 -22.71 -16.67 -11.96
N ALA A 44 -23.25 -16.48 -10.76
CA ALA A 44 -24.05 -15.31 -10.43
C ALA A 44 -23.22 -14.01 -10.55
N GLY A 45 -22.02 -13.99 -9.97
CA GLY A 45 -21.13 -12.83 -10.02
C GLY A 45 -20.71 -12.43 -11.44
N LEU A 46 -20.35 -13.41 -12.27
CA LEU A 46 -20.03 -13.14 -13.68
C LEU A 46 -21.27 -12.72 -14.48
N GLY A 47 -22.42 -13.36 -14.23
CA GLY A 47 -23.68 -13.02 -14.89
C GLY A 47 -24.09 -11.57 -14.66
N GLU A 48 -23.92 -11.05 -13.44
CA GLU A 48 -24.17 -9.65 -13.11
C GLU A 48 -23.23 -8.70 -13.86
N LEU A 49 -21.92 -8.98 -13.87
CA LEU A 49 -20.94 -8.16 -14.58
C LEU A 49 -21.12 -8.15 -16.10
N LEU A 50 -21.74 -9.18 -16.66
CA LEU A 50 -22.00 -9.33 -18.09
C LEU A 50 -23.32 -8.70 -18.55
N GLN A 51 -24.16 -8.21 -17.64
CA GLN A 51 -25.43 -7.59 -18.03
C GLN A 51 -25.20 -6.41 -19.00
N GLY A 52 -25.86 -6.49 -20.15
CA GLY A 52 -25.81 -5.46 -21.19
C GLY A 52 -24.54 -5.46 -22.05
N LEU A 53 -23.69 -6.49 -21.97
CA LEU A 53 -22.48 -6.61 -22.78
C LEU A 53 -22.57 -7.73 -23.81
N ASP A 54 -21.90 -7.54 -24.96
CA ASP A 54 -21.64 -8.60 -25.92
C ASP A 54 -20.46 -9.47 -25.41
N PRO A 55 -20.63 -10.79 -25.22
CA PRO A 55 -19.55 -11.70 -24.84
C PRO A 55 -18.29 -11.60 -25.73
N ALA A 56 -18.44 -11.22 -27.01
CA ALA A 56 -17.31 -11.05 -27.92
C ALA A 56 -16.34 -9.94 -27.46
N GLU A 57 -16.83 -8.93 -26.76
CA GLU A 57 -16.07 -7.79 -26.24
C GLU A 57 -15.43 -8.04 -24.87
N VAL A 58 -15.65 -9.23 -24.29
CA VAL A 58 -15.23 -9.59 -22.94
C VAL A 58 -14.23 -10.75 -22.98
N ARG A 59 -13.21 -10.66 -22.13
CA ARG A 59 -12.30 -11.77 -21.79
C ARG A 59 -12.33 -12.01 -20.29
N CYS A 60 -12.02 -13.21 -19.86
CA CYS A 60 -11.86 -13.54 -18.45
C CYS A 60 -10.45 -14.03 -18.16
N GLU A 61 -9.98 -13.88 -16.91
CA GLU A 61 -8.72 -14.51 -16.52
C GLU A 61 -8.80 -16.03 -16.63
N PRO A 62 -7.67 -16.74 -16.87
CA PRO A 62 -7.69 -18.18 -17.10
C PRO A 62 -8.38 -19.01 -16.01
N ALA A 63 -8.30 -18.57 -14.75
CA ALA A 63 -8.93 -19.23 -13.61
C ALA A 63 -10.47 -19.22 -13.65
N LEU A 64 -11.08 -18.34 -14.45
CA LEU A 64 -12.53 -18.24 -14.59
C LEU A 64 -13.08 -19.00 -15.81
N ARG A 65 -12.23 -19.68 -16.59
CA ARG A 65 -12.59 -20.33 -17.87
C ARG A 65 -13.85 -21.18 -17.78
N GLU A 66 -13.92 -22.09 -16.81
CA GLU A 66 -15.03 -23.05 -16.71
C GLU A 66 -16.36 -22.37 -16.37
N VAL A 67 -16.32 -21.40 -15.45
CA VAL A 67 -17.50 -20.62 -15.03
C VAL A 67 -17.96 -19.66 -16.14
N ALA A 68 -17.02 -19.12 -16.91
CA ALA A 68 -17.26 -18.16 -17.97
C ALA A 68 -17.75 -18.79 -19.29
N ALA A 69 -17.42 -20.06 -19.54
CA ALA A 69 -17.75 -20.76 -20.79
C ALA A 69 -19.27 -20.77 -21.14
N PRO A 70 -20.20 -21.01 -20.20
CA PRO A 70 -21.64 -20.92 -20.47
C PRO A 70 -22.12 -19.54 -20.95
N PHE A 71 -21.35 -18.48 -20.68
CA PHE A 71 -21.65 -17.13 -21.12
C PHE A 71 -21.01 -16.78 -22.48
N GLY A 72 -20.30 -17.72 -23.12
CA GLY A 72 -19.58 -17.46 -24.37
C GLY A 72 -18.33 -16.59 -24.21
N VAL A 73 -17.84 -16.40 -22.98
CA VAL A 73 -16.66 -15.57 -22.69
C VAL A 73 -15.40 -16.39 -22.76
N HIS A 74 -14.43 -15.94 -23.55
CA HIS A 74 -13.16 -16.63 -23.73
C HIS A 74 -12.09 -16.20 -22.73
N PRO A 75 -11.24 -17.14 -22.26
CA PRO A 75 -10.14 -16.83 -21.37
C PRO A 75 -8.99 -16.14 -22.10
N ALA A 76 -8.37 -15.14 -21.46
CA ALA A 76 -7.12 -14.51 -21.89
C ALA A 76 -6.31 -14.06 -20.66
N PRO A 77 -4.96 -14.04 -20.72
CA PRO A 77 -4.16 -13.40 -19.69
C PRO A 77 -4.58 -11.93 -19.52
N PRO A 78 -4.85 -11.46 -18.30
CA PRO A 78 -5.21 -10.06 -18.08
C PRO A 78 -4.07 -9.12 -18.47
N PRO A 79 -4.35 -7.98 -19.12
CA PRO A 79 -3.33 -6.97 -19.37
C PRO A 79 -2.86 -6.34 -18.05
N LEU A 80 -1.62 -5.86 -18.03
CA LEU A 80 -0.99 -5.26 -16.84
C LEU A 80 -1.82 -4.10 -16.26
N ALA A 81 -2.47 -3.30 -17.11
CA ALA A 81 -3.36 -2.23 -16.68
C ALA A 81 -4.55 -2.75 -15.85
N ALA A 82 -5.18 -3.85 -16.26
CA ALA A 82 -6.27 -4.47 -15.51
C ALA A 82 -5.78 -5.08 -14.20
N LEU A 83 -4.58 -5.68 -14.20
CA LEU A 83 -3.93 -6.19 -12.98
C LEU A 83 -3.61 -5.06 -11.99
N ALA A 84 -3.14 -3.92 -12.48
CA ALA A 84 -2.87 -2.74 -11.65
C ALA A 84 -4.15 -2.19 -11.00
N GLN A 85 -5.25 -2.14 -11.73
CA GLN A 85 -6.56 -1.74 -11.18
C GLN A 85 -7.08 -2.77 -10.17
N ARG A 86 -6.95 -4.07 -10.45
CA ARG A 86 -7.27 -5.13 -9.49
C ARG A 86 -6.49 -4.96 -8.18
N ALA A 87 -5.19 -4.66 -8.26
CA ALA A 87 -4.35 -4.42 -7.09
C ALA A 87 -4.77 -3.16 -6.30
N ALA A 88 -5.15 -2.09 -6.99
CA ALA A 88 -5.68 -0.88 -6.36
C ALA A 88 -6.99 -1.15 -5.61
N ILE A 89 -7.94 -1.86 -6.24
CA ILE A 89 -9.21 -2.25 -5.63
C ILE A 89 -8.96 -3.15 -4.41
N ALA A 90 -8.10 -4.16 -4.53
CA ALA A 90 -7.76 -5.06 -3.43
C ALA A 90 -7.13 -4.32 -2.24
N THR A 91 -6.26 -3.35 -2.51
CA THR A 91 -5.67 -2.50 -1.47
C THR A 91 -6.73 -1.64 -0.79
N PHE A 92 -7.61 -0.99 -1.57
CA PHE A 92 -8.68 -0.16 -1.02
C PHE A 92 -9.65 -0.97 -0.15
N MET A 93 -9.96 -2.20 -0.56
CA MET A 93 -10.74 -3.12 0.25
C MET A 93 -10.05 -3.49 1.57
N ALA A 94 -8.75 -3.80 1.52
CA ALA A 94 -7.95 -4.09 2.71
C ALA A 94 -7.89 -2.88 3.66
N TRP A 95 -7.84 -1.67 3.10
CA TRP A 95 -7.91 -0.42 3.84
C TRP A 95 -9.29 -0.20 4.47
N GLY A 96 -10.37 -0.47 3.75
CA GLY A 96 -11.73 -0.40 4.29
C GLY A 96 -11.91 -1.28 5.52
N GLN A 97 -11.38 -2.52 5.50
CA GLN A 97 -11.40 -3.43 6.64
C GLN A 97 -10.57 -2.95 7.84
N ARG A 98 -9.62 -2.04 7.61
CA ARG A 98 -8.72 -1.46 8.62
C ARG A 98 -9.09 -0.01 8.99
N GLY A 99 -10.23 0.50 8.52
CA GLY A 99 -10.69 1.86 8.82
C GLY A 99 -9.94 2.98 8.07
N LEU A 100 -9.17 2.65 7.03
CA LEU A 100 -8.35 3.59 6.26
C LEU A 100 -9.06 4.21 5.05
N ALA A 101 -10.34 3.86 4.82
CA ALA A 101 -11.10 4.30 3.65
C ALA A 101 -11.25 5.83 3.54
N SER A 102 -11.20 6.55 4.66
CA SER A 102 -11.31 8.02 4.72
C SER A 102 -10.11 8.75 4.11
N LEU A 103 -9.00 8.06 3.84
CA LEU A 103 -7.82 8.66 3.21
C LEU A 103 -8.01 9.02 1.73
N GLY A 104 -9.02 8.45 1.07
CA GLY A 104 -9.26 8.68 -0.36
C GLY A 104 -8.43 7.79 -1.28
N SER A 105 -8.95 7.58 -2.49
CA SER A 105 -8.36 6.69 -3.50
C SER A 105 -7.12 7.28 -4.19
N ASP A 106 -7.05 8.61 -4.33
CA ASP A 106 -5.91 9.35 -4.86
C ASP A 106 -4.64 9.08 -4.03
N LYS A 107 -4.75 9.21 -2.70
CA LYS A 107 -3.66 8.99 -1.75
C LYS A 107 -3.28 7.53 -1.64
N ALA A 108 -4.25 6.62 -1.74
CA ALA A 108 -3.99 5.19 -1.83
C ALA A 108 -3.11 4.84 -3.03
N LEU A 109 -3.41 5.39 -4.21
CA LEU A 109 -2.62 5.17 -5.42
C LEU A 109 -1.20 5.73 -5.29
N LEU A 110 -1.05 6.94 -4.73
CA LEU A 110 0.25 7.54 -4.47
C LEU A 110 1.09 6.72 -3.49
N LEU A 111 0.49 6.23 -2.40
CA LEU A 111 1.16 5.36 -1.43
C LEU A 111 1.58 4.03 -2.06
N LEU A 112 0.74 3.41 -2.89
CA LEU A 112 1.07 2.18 -3.59
C LEU A 112 2.28 2.34 -4.53
N GLN A 113 2.37 3.45 -5.25
CA GLN A 113 3.52 3.76 -6.10
C GLN A 113 4.79 3.97 -5.28
N ALA A 114 4.73 4.84 -4.27
CA ALA A 114 5.87 5.14 -3.41
C ALA A 114 6.38 3.90 -2.65
N THR A 115 5.45 3.01 -2.26
CA THR A 115 5.76 1.74 -1.61
C THR A 115 6.48 0.78 -2.54
N ALA A 116 6.08 0.70 -3.82
CA ALA A 116 6.78 -0.11 -4.79
C ALA A 116 8.22 0.38 -4.99
N GLU A 117 8.42 1.70 -5.16
CA GLU A 117 9.75 2.32 -5.26
C GLU A 117 10.62 1.99 -4.02
N PHE A 118 10.06 2.18 -2.82
CA PHE A 118 10.74 1.88 -1.56
C PHE A 118 11.10 0.40 -1.41
N TRP A 119 10.18 -0.49 -1.78
CA TRP A 119 10.37 -1.94 -1.68
C TRP A 119 11.47 -2.45 -2.61
N GLU A 120 11.51 -1.93 -3.84
CA GLU A 120 12.56 -2.25 -4.82
C GLU A 120 13.94 -1.75 -4.36
N ALA A 121 14.00 -0.56 -3.77
CA ALA A 121 15.24 0.04 -3.29
C ALA A 121 15.85 -0.65 -2.06
N ARG A 122 15.04 -1.37 -1.28
CA ARG A 122 15.43 -2.13 -0.07
C ARG A 122 16.29 -1.33 0.92
N PRO A 123 15.89 -0.10 1.32
CA PRO A 123 16.71 0.76 2.18
C PRO A 123 17.00 0.12 3.55
N TRP A 124 16.11 -0.73 4.06
CA TRP A 124 16.30 -1.45 5.33
C TRP A 124 17.46 -2.47 5.29
N GLN A 125 17.99 -2.79 4.11
CA GLN A 125 19.21 -3.61 4.00
C GLN A 125 20.49 -2.79 4.22
N ARG A 126 20.37 -1.46 4.28
CA ARG A 126 21.50 -0.52 4.38
C ARG A 126 21.46 0.30 5.67
N TRP A 127 20.27 0.63 6.13
CA TRP A 127 20.03 1.36 7.36
C TRP A 127 19.17 0.57 8.32
N ASP A 128 19.54 0.58 9.60
CA ASP A 128 18.76 -0.02 10.69
C ASP A 128 17.83 1.00 11.37
N ASP A 129 16.96 0.49 12.25
CA ASP A 129 15.95 1.26 12.99
C ASP A 129 16.53 2.20 14.07
N ALA A 130 17.84 2.11 14.35
CA ALA A 130 18.57 3.02 15.23
C ALA A 130 19.33 4.12 14.46
N GLN A 131 19.11 4.24 13.14
CA GLN A 131 19.71 5.27 12.30
C GLN A 131 18.70 6.37 11.94
N GLY A 132 18.87 7.54 12.56
CA GLY A 132 18.06 8.72 12.30
C GLY A 132 18.41 9.41 10.98
N PHE A 133 17.38 9.63 10.16
CA PHE A 133 17.40 10.46 8.97
C PHE A 133 16.88 11.85 9.31
N ASP A 134 17.48 12.90 8.76
CA ASP A 134 16.89 14.24 8.82
C ASP A 134 15.90 14.39 7.66
N VAL A 135 14.61 14.55 7.97
CA VAL A 135 13.53 14.64 6.99
C VAL A 135 12.92 16.04 7.04
N MET A 136 13.35 16.90 6.13
CA MET A 136 12.90 18.28 6.04
C MET A 136 11.73 18.39 5.07
N VAL A 137 10.59 18.88 5.56
CA VAL A 137 9.35 19.03 4.80
C VAL A 137 9.04 20.50 4.61
N SER A 138 8.66 20.90 3.40
CA SER A 138 8.19 22.24 3.07
C SER A 138 6.96 22.18 2.16
N GLY A 139 6.06 23.17 2.29
CA GLY A 139 4.79 23.25 1.56
C GLY A 139 3.63 23.51 2.53
N PRO A 140 2.45 22.87 2.34
CA PRO A 140 1.30 22.97 3.25
C PRO A 140 1.60 22.59 4.71
N LEU A 141 2.60 21.73 4.91
CA LEU A 141 3.23 21.45 6.19
C LEU A 141 4.71 21.84 6.11
N SER A 142 5.22 22.55 7.11
CA SER A 142 6.63 22.85 7.25
C SER A 142 7.12 22.31 8.59
N HIS A 143 7.96 21.28 8.56
CA HIS A 143 8.48 20.61 9.75
C HIS A 143 9.76 19.85 9.44
N THR A 144 10.57 19.56 10.45
CA THR A 144 11.70 18.61 10.35
C THR A 144 11.41 17.42 11.24
N PHE A 145 11.30 16.24 10.64
CA PHE A 145 11.11 14.97 11.33
C PHE A 145 12.45 14.26 11.50
N GLU A 146 12.59 13.49 12.58
CA GLU A 146 13.58 12.43 12.66
C GLU A 146 12.98 11.17 12.02
N GLY A 147 13.48 10.77 10.86
CA GLY A 147 13.03 9.59 10.14
C GLY A 147 13.81 8.34 10.54
N SER A 148 13.20 7.17 10.39
CA SER A 148 13.89 5.88 10.47
C SER A 148 13.27 4.88 9.52
N VAL A 149 14.13 4.06 8.93
CA VAL A 149 13.73 2.88 8.18
C VAL A 149 13.85 1.69 9.11
N PHE A 150 12.89 0.79 9.07
CA PHE A 150 12.91 -0.42 9.88
C PHE A 150 12.53 -1.63 9.04
N GLY A 151 13.00 -2.81 9.47
CA GLY A 151 12.77 -4.08 8.81
C GLY A 151 13.81 -5.12 9.21
N GLN A 152 13.37 -6.37 9.37
CA GLN A 152 14.26 -7.52 9.57
C GLN A 152 14.09 -8.49 8.40
N GLY A 153 15.05 -8.50 7.48
CA GLY A 153 14.92 -9.25 6.23
C GLY A 153 13.79 -8.69 5.37
N GLU A 154 12.69 -9.43 5.22
CA GLU A 154 11.48 -8.98 4.49
C GLU A 154 10.25 -8.88 5.42
N GLN A 155 10.47 -8.90 6.73
CA GLN A 155 9.44 -8.81 7.77
C GLN A 155 9.46 -7.43 8.43
N ASP A 156 8.27 -6.99 8.86
CA ASP A 156 8.04 -5.74 9.57
C ASP A 156 8.74 -4.54 8.91
N VAL A 157 8.67 -4.48 7.58
CA VAL A 157 9.36 -3.43 6.81
C VAL A 157 8.53 -2.14 6.83
N GLY A 158 9.18 -1.00 7.00
CA GLY A 158 8.50 0.27 6.91
C GLY A 158 9.38 1.48 7.17
N LEU A 159 8.71 2.62 7.33
CA LEU A 159 9.32 3.92 7.59
C LEU A 159 8.50 4.63 8.68
N ALA A 160 9.18 5.22 9.66
CA ALA A 160 8.59 6.05 10.69
C ALA A 160 9.20 7.46 10.68
N LEU A 161 8.37 8.47 10.92
CA LEU A 161 8.73 9.88 11.02
C LEU A 161 8.30 10.41 12.37
N TYR A 162 9.27 10.64 13.25
CA TYR A 162 9.05 11.15 14.58
C TYR A 162 9.00 12.67 14.58
N LEU A 163 8.02 13.23 15.30
CA LEU A 163 7.81 14.67 15.34
C LEU A 163 8.90 15.40 16.15
N GLN A 164 9.53 14.72 17.10
CA GLN A 164 10.50 15.30 18.02
C GLN A 164 11.92 14.85 17.67
N PRO A 165 12.91 15.76 17.63
CA PRO A 165 14.31 15.39 17.52
C PRO A 165 14.77 14.52 18.69
N GLY A 166 15.58 13.49 18.42
CA GLY A 166 16.09 12.56 19.44
C GLY A 166 15.08 11.51 19.89
N ALA A 167 13.94 11.41 19.20
CA ALA A 167 12.93 10.39 19.40
C ALA A 167 13.48 8.97 19.31
N LEU A 168 14.41 8.69 18.40
CA LEU A 168 15.03 7.35 18.29
C LEU A 168 15.83 6.97 19.53
N ARG A 169 16.57 7.93 20.09
CA ARG A 169 17.28 7.74 21.36
C ARG A 169 16.28 7.46 22.48
N THR A 170 15.22 8.27 22.57
CA THR A 170 14.15 8.06 23.56
C THR A 170 13.49 6.69 23.40
N LEU A 171 13.24 6.22 22.18
CA LEU A 171 12.69 4.89 21.92
C LEU A 171 13.60 3.78 22.41
N THR A 172 14.89 3.89 22.07
CA THR A 172 15.91 2.92 22.51
C THR A 172 15.95 2.85 24.04
N ASP A 173 15.94 4.00 24.71
CA ASP A 173 15.93 4.07 26.17
C ASP A 173 14.65 3.44 26.75
N LEU A 174 13.47 3.78 26.22
CA LEU A 174 12.20 3.23 26.70
C LEU A 174 12.11 1.71 26.50
N GLN A 175 12.55 1.21 25.35
CA GLN A 175 12.56 -0.23 25.06
C GLN A 175 13.54 -0.97 25.98
N GLY A 176 14.74 -0.42 26.21
CA GLY A 176 15.73 -1.00 27.11
C GLY A 176 15.28 -1.11 28.57
N HIS A 177 14.35 -0.25 29.00
CA HIS A 177 13.77 -0.26 30.35
C HIS A 177 12.41 -0.99 30.43
N GLY A 178 11.97 -1.65 29.36
CA GLY A 178 10.70 -2.40 29.34
C GLY A 178 9.44 -1.52 29.29
N HIS A 179 9.56 -0.24 28.92
CA HIS A 179 8.46 0.71 28.81
C HIS A 179 7.79 0.69 27.43
N ALA A 180 7.39 -0.49 26.95
CA ALA A 180 6.84 -0.68 25.60
C ALA A 180 5.60 0.19 25.32
N GLU A 181 4.72 0.39 26.30
CA GLU A 181 3.54 1.25 26.15
C GLU A 181 3.89 2.73 26.01
N ALA A 182 4.95 3.20 26.68
CA ALA A 182 5.43 4.56 26.50
C ALA A 182 6.07 4.76 25.12
N ALA A 183 6.82 3.76 24.63
CA ALA A 183 7.40 3.79 23.29
C ALA A 183 6.32 3.89 22.20
N ARG A 184 5.20 3.15 22.35
CA ARG A 184 4.04 3.20 21.44
C ARG A 184 3.33 4.56 21.41
N ARG A 185 3.48 5.37 22.46
CA ARG A 185 2.85 6.70 22.57
C ARG A 185 3.72 7.82 22.01
N LEU A 186 4.94 7.53 21.56
CA LEU A 186 5.79 8.55 20.98
C LEU A 186 5.15 9.08 19.68
N PRO A 187 4.97 10.41 19.53
CA PRO A 187 4.32 10.96 18.35
C PRO A 187 5.09 10.67 17.06
N ALA A 188 4.45 9.96 16.15
CA ALA A 188 5.01 9.67 14.83
C ALA A 188 3.91 9.49 13.78
N ILE A 189 4.27 9.68 12.53
CA ILE A 189 3.54 9.12 11.39
C ILE A 189 4.41 8.03 10.78
N ALA A 190 3.83 6.92 10.38
CA ALA A 190 4.56 5.78 9.86
C ALA A 190 3.78 5.10 8.75
N VAL A 191 4.49 4.29 7.98
CA VAL A 191 3.91 3.34 7.02
C VAL A 191 4.56 1.99 7.25
N THR A 192 3.74 0.97 7.53
CA THR A 192 4.19 -0.43 7.56
C THR A 192 3.80 -1.11 6.26
N LEU A 193 4.62 -2.06 5.83
CA LEU A 193 4.42 -2.86 4.64
C LEU A 193 4.00 -4.27 5.05
N ASP A 194 2.69 -4.48 5.17
CA ASP A 194 2.11 -5.73 5.67
C ASP A 194 2.05 -6.80 4.58
N ASP A 195 2.31 -8.05 4.93
CA ASP A 195 2.12 -9.21 4.06
C ASP A 195 0.66 -9.71 4.00
N LYS A 196 -0.25 -8.99 4.67
CA LYS A 196 -1.67 -9.32 4.80
C LYS A 196 -2.59 -8.14 4.45
N PRO A 197 -3.82 -8.43 3.96
CA PRO A 197 -4.37 -9.76 3.69
C PRO A 197 -3.85 -10.38 2.37
N ALA A 198 -3.87 -11.72 2.28
CA ALA A 198 -3.34 -12.48 1.14
C ALA A 198 -3.95 -12.05 -0.21
N TYR A 199 -5.27 -11.83 -0.27
CA TYR A 199 -5.92 -11.40 -1.50
C TYR A 199 -5.38 -10.07 -2.04
N ALA A 200 -4.89 -9.18 -1.17
CA ALA A 200 -4.33 -7.89 -1.56
C ALA A 200 -2.86 -8.02 -1.97
N THR A 201 -2.07 -8.80 -1.22
CA THR A 201 -0.65 -9.02 -1.57
C THR A 201 -0.49 -9.84 -2.84
N GLU A 202 -1.34 -10.83 -3.07
CA GLU A 202 -1.40 -11.59 -4.33
C GLU A 202 -1.80 -10.70 -5.52
N ALA A 203 -2.79 -9.81 -5.33
CA ALA A 203 -3.19 -8.87 -6.37
C ALA A 203 -2.05 -7.89 -6.72
N LEU A 204 -1.33 -7.39 -5.72
CA LEU A 204 -0.15 -6.54 -5.90
C LEU A 204 0.97 -7.28 -6.63
N ALA A 205 1.28 -8.51 -6.23
CA ALA A 205 2.28 -9.35 -6.87
C ALA A 205 1.94 -9.60 -8.34
N ALA A 206 0.68 -9.93 -8.64
CA ALA A 206 0.21 -10.14 -10.00
C ALA A 206 0.31 -8.87 -10.87
N ALA A 207 0.23 -7.68 -10.26
CA ALA A 207 0.43 -6.41 -10.93
C ALA A 207 1.91 -6.00 -11.08
N GLY A 208 2.85 -6.89 -10.74
CA GLY A 208 4.28 -6.60 -10.76
C GLY A 208 4.72 -5.57 -9.70
N ARG A 209 3.96 -5.44 -8.62
CA ARG A 209 4.25 -4.53 -7.50
C ARG A 209 4.80 -5.32 -6.30
N ALA A 210 5.33 -4.58 -5.32
CA ALA A 210 5.65 -5.14 -4.02
C ALA A 210 4.45 -5.90 -3.44
N ALA A 211 4.65 -7.17 -3.08
CA ALA A 211 3.63 -8.02 -2.46
C ALA A 211 3.41 -7.65 -0.98
N ARG A 212 3.18 -6.35 -0.72
CA ARG A 212 2.99 -5.76 0.60
C ARG A 212 1.96 -4.64 0.54
N VAL A 213 1.01 -4.69 1.46
CA VAL A 213 -0.04 -3.68 1.62
C VAL A 213 0.52 -2.53 2.46
N PRO A 214 0.60 -1.30 1.93
CA PRO A 214 1.03 -0.16 2.73
C PRO A 214 -0.07 0.22 3.74
N LEU A 215 0.30 0.37 5.00
CA LEU A 215 -0.58 0.80 6.08
C LEU A 215 -0.04 2.08 6.72
N PRO A 216 -0.55 3.25 6.32
CA PRO A 216 -0.21 4.49 6.98
C PRO A 216 -0.89 4.53 8.36
N LEU A 217 -0.12 4.88 9.39
CA LEU A 217 -0.60 4.97 10.77
C LEU A 217 0.03 6.16 11.48
N LYS A 218 -0.65 6.65 12.50
CA LYS A 218 -0.18 7.72 13.38
C LYS A 218 -0.14 7.22 14.81
N THR A 219 0.94 7.46 15.52
CA THR A 219 1.08 7.18 16.95
C THR A 219 1.10 8.47 17.74
N GLY A 220 0.71 8.38 19.02
CA GLY A 220 0.79 9.50 19.94
C GLY A 220 0.15 9.19 21.29
N PRO A 221 -0.02 10.20 22.17
CA PRO A 221 -0.63 10.03 23.48
C PRO A 221 -2.05 9.45 23.46
N GLN A 222 -2.77 9.66 22.35
CA GLN A 222 -4.13 9.15 22.13
C GLN A 222 -4.16 7.70 21.59
N GLY A 223 -2.99 7.07 21.43
CA GLY A 223 -2.86 5.73 20.87
C GLY A 223 -2.57 5.74 19.37
N ILE A 224 -2.96 4.65 18.69
CA ILE A 224 -2.81 4.47 17.25
C ILE A 224 -4.04 5.05 16.55
N GLY A 225 -3.81 5.88 15.53
CA GLY A 225 -4.86 6.48 14.72
C GLY A 225 -4.44 6.64 13.26
N LEU A 226 -5.24 7.41 12.54
CA LEU A 226 -5.01 7.69 11.12
C LEU A 226 -4.18 8.96 10.94
N PRO A 227 -3.20 8.96 10.03
CA PRO A 227 -2.59 10.20 9.56
C PRO A 227 -3.64 11.05 8.84
N SER A 228 -3.50 12.38 8.94
CA SER A 228 -4.26 13.31 8.12
C SER A 228 -3.88 13.18 6.64
N PRO A 229 -4.74 13.66 5.71
CA PRO A 229 -4.43 13.68 4.27
C PRO A 229 -3.06 14.28 3.94
N VAL A 230 -2.68 15.39 4.59
CA VAL A 230 -1.37 16.04 4.41
C VAL A 230 -0.24 15.17 4.94
N GLU A 231 -0.40 14.54 6.11
CA GLU A 231 0.62 13.63 6.66
C GLU A 231 0.83 12.39 5.77
N VAL A 232 -0.21 11.90 5.09
CA VAL A 232 -0.05 10.83 4.09
C VAL A 232 0.83 11.29 2.91
N LEU A 233 0.68 12.53 2.44
CA LEU A 233 1.55 13.07 1.38
C LEU A 233 3.01 13.18 1.85
N VAL A 234 3.25 13.50 3.12
CA VAL A 234 4.60 13.46 3.72
C VAL A 234 5.18 12.06 3.65
N LEU A 235 4.40 11.03 4.02
CA LEU A 235 4.84 9.63 3.94
C LEU A 235 5.15 9.22 2.50
N VAL A 236 4.29 9.56 1.53
CA VAL A 236 4.51 9.30 0.09
C VAL A 236 5.83 9.94 -0.38
N ALA A 237 6.00 11.24 -0.13
CA ALA A 237 7.17 11.98 -0.57
C ALA A 237 8.45 11.43 0.08
N THR A 238 8.39 11.08 1.37
CA THR A 238 9.53 10.52 2.09
C THR A 238 9.90 9.13 1.60
N LEU A 239 8.92 8.22 1.41
CA LEU A 239 9.17 6.89 0.84
C LEU A 239 9.93 6.98 -0.50
N ARG A 240 9.47 7.87 -1.40
CA ARG A 240 10.14 8.13 -2.69
C ARG A 240 11.54 8.70 -2.55
N ALA A 241 11.73 9.66 -1.63
CA ALA A 241 13.06 10.22 -1.38
C ALA A 241 14.01 9.14 -0.84
N VAL A 242 13.57 8.34 0.13
CA VAL A 242 14.36 7.26 0.72
C VAL A 242 14.69 6.18 -0.30
N ALA A 243 13.76 5.86 -1.21
CA ALA A 243 14.00 4.91 -2.30
C ALA A 243 15.15 5.32 -3.25
N ARG A 244 15.47 6.62 -3.34
CA ARG A 244 16.54 7.15 -4.19
C ARG A 244 17.90 7.21 -3.49
N LEU A 245 17.95 6.91 -2.20
CA LEU A 245 19.20 6.95 -1.43
C LEU A 245 20.10 5.75 -1.76
N SER A 246 21.40 5.97 -1.74
CA SER A 246 22.43 4.93 -1.78
C SER A 246 23.51 5.19 -0.72
N PRO A 247 24.42 4.24 -0.46
CA PRO A 247 25.58 4.48 0.41
C PRO A 247 26.41 5.70 -0.02
N GLU A 248 26.50 5.95 -1.33
CA GLU A 248 27.23 7.07 -1.94
C GLU A 248 26.37 8.34 -2.03
N GLN A 249 25.09 8.19 -2.35
CA GLN A 249 24.12 9.28 -2.47
C GLN A 249 23.20 9.30 -1.24
N ARG A 250 23.65 9.96 -0.17
CA ARG A 250 22.94 10.02 1.12
C ARG A 250 21.93 11.15 1.24
N GLU A 251 21.71 11.90 0.16
CA GLU A 251 20.74 12.97 0.12
C GLU A 251 19.83 12.80 -1.09
N ALA A 252 18.52 12.92 -0.87
CA ALA A 252 17.53 12.86 -1.92
C ALA A 252 16.40 13.85 -1.66
N VAL A 253 15.80 14.33 -2.75
CA VAL A 253 14.63 15.19 -2.73
C VAL A 253 13.51 14.52 -3.50
N SER A 254 12.30 14.65 -2.99
CA SER A 254 11.07 14.20 -3.62
C SER A 254 10.01 15.29 -3.53
N GLN A 255 9.22 15.42 -4.60
CA GLN A 255 8.11 16.35 -4.70
C GLN A 255 6.84 15.58 -4.98
N VAL A 256 5.75 16.01 -4.34
CA VAL A 256 4.41 15.46 -4.54
C VAL A 256 3.45 16.63 -4.73
N VAL A 257 2.65 16.57 -5.80
CA VAL A 257 1.58 17.51 -6.09
C VAL A 257 0.27 16.77 -5.89
N ALA A 258 -0.60 17.31 -5.03
CA ALA A 258 -1.96 16.83 -4.81
C ALA A 258 -2.91 18.04 -4.68
N GLU A 259 -4.21 17.79 -4.51
CA GLU A 259 -5.21 18.85 -4.27
C GLU A 259 -4.82 19.75 -3.08
N ASP A 260 -4.15 19.17 -2.09
CA ASP A 260 -3.70 19.84 -0.86
C ASP A 260 -2.51 20.81 -1.09
N GLY A 261 -1.93 20.84 -2.29
CA GLY A 261 -0.82 21.71 -2.68
C GLY A 261 0.45 20.95 -3.11
N GLU A 262 1.52 21.70 -3.35
CA GLU A 262 2.85 21.14 -3.64
C GLU A 262 3.64 20.94 -2.35
N MET A 263 4.13 19.71 -2.14
CA MET A 263 4.96 19.34 -1.01
C MET A 263 6.33 18.90 -1.49
N THR A 264 7.39 19.45 -0.88
CA THR A 264 8.77 19.01 -1.10
C THR A 264 9.31 18.39 0.18
N VAL A 265 9.89 17.19 0.06
CA VAL A 265 10.59 16.50 1.13
C VAL A 265 12.04 16.28 0.74
N ARG A 266 12.96 16.74 1.59
CA ARG A 266 14.39 16.47 1.49
C ARG A 266 14.78 15.51 2.62
N VAL A 267 15.46 14.43 2.26
CA VAL A 267 15.94 13.42 3.20
C VAL A 267 17.46 13.40 3.18
N LEU A 268 18.07 13.50 4.36
CA LEU A 268 19.49 13.29 4.57
C LEU A 268 19.69 12.06 5.45
N ALA A 269 20.41 11.08 4.90
CA ALA A 269 20.70 9.82 5.57
C ALA A 269 22.05 9.83 6.28
N PRO A 270 22.16 9.15 7.43
CA PRO A 270 23.45 8.91 8.06
C PRO A 270 24.28 7.92 7.20
N PRO A 271 25.59 7.83 7.42
CA PRO A 271 26.39 6.75 6.84
C PRO A 271 25.75 5.38 7.17
N PRO A 272 25.56 4.49 6.19
CA PRO A 272 24.87 3.22 6.42
C PRO A 272 25.65 2.31 7.37
N ARG A 273 24.94 1.61 8.27
CA ARG A 273 25.50 0.56 9.13
C ARG A 273 25.14 -0.80 8.53
N VAL A 274 25.74 -1.18 7.42
CA VAL A 274 25.42 -2.48 6.80
C VAL A 274 25.94 -3.61 7.70
N LYS A 275 25.04 -4.53 8.07
CA LYS A 275 25.38 -5.90 8.49
C LYS A 275 25.67 -6.69 7.20
N ASN A 276 26.93 -7.10 6.99
CA ASN A 276 27.24 -8.16 6.04
C ASN A 276 26.62 -9.48 6.51
#